data_AF-A0A2E7W615-F1
#
_entry.id   AF-A0A2E7W615-F1
#
_cell.length_a   1.000
_cell.length_b   1.000
_cell.length_c   1.000
_cell.angle_alpha   90.00
_cell.angle_beta   90.00
_cell.angle_gamma   90.00
#
_symmetry.space_group_name_H-M   'P 1'
#
loop_
_entity.id
_entity.type
_entity.pdbx_description
1 polymer ?
#
loop_
_entity_poly.entity_id
_entity_poly.type
_entity_poly.pdbx_seq_one_letter_code
_entity_poly.pdbx_strand_id
1 'polypeptide(L)' 'MTSKTSQNQRTLQQIMQDHRVSTRGLAALAGLSPSMVSRLINKQRKFLLRHKVTIAKIFNKKVDNILWP' A
#
# COMPACT_ATOMS: atom_id res chain seq x y z
N MET A 1 18.13 -21.78 17.69
CA MET A 1 18.76 -21.21 16.48
C MET A 1 17.83 -20.16 15.89
N THR A 2 18.31 -18.93 15.91
CA THR A 2 17.79 -17.66 15.36
C THR A 2 16.45 -17.68 14.61
N SER A 3 15.41 -17.21 15.29
CA SER A 3 14.18 -16.69 14.70
C SER A 3 14.55 -15.63 13.66
N LYS A 4 14.54 -16.00 12.38
CA LYS A 4 14.72 -15.05 11.28
C LYS A 4 13.68 -13.95 11.46
N THR A 5 14.21 -12.75 11.63
CA THR A 5 13.50 -11.49 11.87
C THR A 5 12.24 -11.47 11.01
N SER A 6 11.06 -11.56 11.66
CA SER A 6 9.81 -11.16 11.03
C SER A 6 9.99 -9.70 10.64
N GLN A 7 10.41 -9.46 9.39
CA GLN A 7 10.34 -8.14 8.81
C GLN A 7 8.90 -7.70 9.03
N ASN A 8 8.68 -6.59 9.73
CA ASN A 8 7.38 -6.03 10.10
C ASN A 8 6.56 -5.69 8.84
N GLN A 9 6.13 -6.70 8.12
CA GLN A 9 5.28 -6.60 6.95
C GLN A 9 3.91 -6.12 7.45
N ARG A 10 3.52 -4.94 7.00
CA ARG A 10 2.22 -4.34 7.34
C ARG A 10 1.34 -4.33 6.11
N THR A 11 0.04 -4.49 6.31
CA THR A 11 -0.90 -4.34 5.20
C THR A 11 -0.97 -2.88 4.75
N LEU A 12 -1.27 -2.67 3.47
CA LEU A 12 -1.49 -1.32 2.95
C LEU A 12 -2.56 -0.56 3.77
N GLN A 13 -3.60 -1.24 4.23
CA GLN A 13 -4.65 -0.65 5.08
C GLN A 13 -4.12 -0.19 6.44
N GLN A 14 -3.27 -0.98 7.10
CA GLN A 14 -2.63 -0.58 8.36
C GLN A 14 -1.73 0.63 8.17
N ILE A 15 -0.93 0.65 7.11
CA ILE A 15 -0.06 1.80 6.79
C ILE A 15 -0.90 3.05 6.53
N MET A 16 -2.01 2.93 5.81
CA MET A 16 -2.93 4.04 5.60
C MET A 16 -3.51 4.57 6.91
N GLN A 17 -3.90 3.68 7.83
CA GLN A 17 -4.42 4.06 9.15
C GLN A 17 -3.36 4.77 10.00
N ASP A 18 -2.13 4.24 10.05
CA ASP A 18 -1.00 4.83 10.79
C ASP A 18 -0.71 6.27 10.32
N HIS A 19 -0.82 6.51 9.01
CA HIS A 19 -0.61 7.81 8.39
C HIS A 19 -1.88 8.69 8.32
N ARG A 20 -3.01 8.21 8.85
CA ARG A 20 -4.33 8.86 8.76
C ARG A 20 -4.74 9.23 7.32
N VAL A 21 -4.34 8.40 6.36
CA VAL A 21 -4.63 8.59 4.93
C VAL A 21 -5.88 7.80 4.55
N SER A 22 -6.90 8.50 4.07
CA SER A 22 -8.09 7.88 3.50
C SER A 22 -7.80 7.29 2.11
N THR A 23 -8.68 6.42 1.61
CA THR A 23 -8.63 5.93 0.22
C THR A 23 -8.61 7.05 -0.81
N ARG A 24 -9.38 8.12 -0.57
CA ARG A 24 -9.40 9.30 -1.43
C ARG A 24 -8.08 10.08 -1.35
N GLY A 25 -7.50 10.20 -0.15
CA GLY A 25 -6.19 10.80 0.05
C GLY A 25 -5.08 10.02 -0.67
N LEU A 26 -5.10 8.69 -0.56
CA LEU A 26 -4.17 7.82 -1.28
C LEU A 26 -4.31 7.99 -2.80
N ALA A 27 -5.54 8.10 -3.30
CA ALA A 27 -5.79 8.34 -4.72
C ALA A 27 -5.16 9.65 -5.21
N ALA A 28 -5.35 10.74 -4.46
CA ALA A 28 -4.74 12.03 -4.76
C ALA A 28 -3.21 11.97 -4.74
N LEU A 29 -2.62 11.36 -3.69
CA LEU A 29 -1.17 11.24 -3.54
C LEU A 29 -0.52 10.36 -4.61
N ALA A 30 -1.20 9.27 -5.00
CA ALA A 30 -0.70 8.31 -5.98
C ALA A 30 -0.99 8.72 -7.43
N GLY A 31 -1.70 9.83 -7.67
CA GLY A 31 -2.14 10.24 -9.01
C GLY A 31 -3.09 9.22 -9.66
N LEU A 32 -3.92 8.55 -8.85
CA LEU A 32 -4.89 7.54 -9.30
C LEU A 32 -6.31 8.04 -9.09
N SER A 33 -7.27 7.54 -9.88
CA SER A 33 -8.68 7.84 -9.62
C SER A 33 -9.16 7.11 -8.34
N PRO A 34 -10.10 7.70 -7.56
CA PRO A 34 -10.64 7.04 -6.37
C PRO A 34 -11.26 5.67 -6.66
N SER A 35 -11.91 5.52 -7.81
CA SER A 35 -12.48 4.24 -8.25
C SER A 35 -11.42 3.20 -8.60
N MET A 36 -10.25 3.62 -9.08
CA MET A 36 -9.12 2.71 -9.30
C MET A 36 -8.56 2.21 -7.96
N VAL A 37 -8.32 3.11 -7.00
CA VAL A 37 -7.80 2.74 -5.68
C VAL A 37 -8.78 1.84 -4.93
N SER A 38 -10.08 2.14 -4.98
CA SER A 38 -11.11 1.26 -4.40
C SER A 38 -11.05 -0.15 -4.99
N ARG A 39 -10.99 -0.28 -6.33
CA ARG A 39 -10.88 -1.59 -7.00
C ARG A 39 -9.60 -2.34 -6.64
N LEU A 40 -8.49 -1.62 -6.48
CA LEU A 40 -7.21 -2.20 -6.07
C LEU A 40 -7.27 -2.75 -4.63
N ILE A 41 -7.80 -1.98 -3.69
CA ILE A 41 -7.88 -2.38 -2.28
C ILE A 41 -8.90 -3.50 -2.06
N ASN A 42 -10.00 -3.49 -2.82
CA ASN A 42 -11.05 -4.51 -2.76
C ASN A 42 -10.74 -5.76 -3.61
N LYS A 43 -9.50 -5.95 -4.08
CA LYS A 43 -9.05 -7.10 -4.90
C LYS A 43 -9.77 -7.30 -6.23
N GLN A 44 -10.61 -6.35 -6.64
CA GLN A 44 -11.26 -6.34 -7.95
C GLN A 44 -10.25 -6.04 -9.07
N ARG A 45 -9.08 -5.49 -8.73
CA ARG A 45 -7.96 -5.28 -9.65
C ARG A 45 -6.63 -5.52 -8.94
N LYS A 46 -5.65 -6.06 -9.66
CA LYS A 46 -4.30 -6.29 -9.13
C LYS A 46 -3.45 -5.02 -9.12
N PHE A 47 -2.65 -4.84 -8.07
CA PHE A 47 -1.61 -3.82 -8.05
C PHE A 47 -0.50 -4.14 -9.07
N LEU A 48 -0.34 -3.27 -10.05
CA LEU A 48 0.82 -3.27 -10.95
C LEU A 48 2.05 -2.75 -10.22
N LEU A 49 3.25 -3.14 -10.69
CA LEU A 49 4.51 -2.71 -10.10
C LEU A 49 4.61 -1.19 -9.95
N ARG A 50 4.19 -0.44 -10.97
CA ARG A 50 4.15 1.04 -10.92
C ARG A 50 3.31 1.58 -9.76
N HIS A 51 2.16 0.97 -9.47
CA HIS A 51 1.31 1.39 -8.35
C HIS A 51 2.00 1.08 -7.02
N LYS A 52 2.61 -0.11 -6.92
CA LYS A 52 3.32 -0.54 -5.71
C LYS A 52 4.49 0.39 -5.40
N VAL A 53 5.30 0.73 -6.40
CA VAL A 53 6.45 1.62 -6.26
C VAL A 53 6.00 3.02 -5.85
N THR A 54 5.00 3.60 -6.52
CA THR A 54 4.50 4.94 -6.18
C THR A 54 3.96 4.99 -4.75
N ILE A 55 3.13 4.01 -4.37
CA ILE A 55 2.53 3.95 -3.03
C ILE A 55 3.59 3.70 -1.95
N ALA A 56 4.56 2.83 -2.20
CA ALA A 56 5.66 2.58 -1.28
C ALA A 56 6.50 3.85 -1.05
N LYS A 57 6.74 4.65 -2.09
CA LYS A 57 7.41 5.96 -1.97
C LYS A 57 6.62 6.94 -1.10
N ILE A 58 5.30 7.04 -1.26
CA ILE A 58 4.44 7.94 -0.47
C ILE A 58 4.58 7.66 1.03
N PHE A 59 4.67 6.39 1.42
CA PHE A 59 4.78 5.99 2.83
C PHE A 59 6.21 5.77 3.31
N ASN A 60 7.23 6.11 2.50
CA ASN A 60 8.64 5.86 2.78
C ASN A 60 8.91 4.40 3.22
N LYS A 61 8.34 3.43 2.49
CA LYS A 61 8.49 1.98 2.71
C LYS A 61 9.13 1.32 1.50
N LYS A 62 9.72 0.14 1.71
CA LYS A 62 10.07 -0.78 0.61
C LYS A 62 8.83 -1.52 0.14
N VAL A 63 8.75 -1.83 -1.16
CA VAL A 63 7.60 -2.55 -1.75
C VAL A 63 7.38 -3.91 -1.08
N ASP A 64 8.46 -4.61 -0.73
CA ASP A 64 8.43 -5.94 -0.12
C ASP A 64 8.03 -5.91 1.37
N ASN A 65 8.01 -4.72 1.98
CA ASN A 65 7.55 -4.51 3.35
C ASN A 65 6.04 -4.23 3.45
N ILE A 66 5.35 -4.15 2.31
CA ILE A 66 3.90 -3.88 2.23
C ILE A 66 3.19 -5.15 1.78
N LEU A 67 2.22 -5.60 2.58
CA LEU A 67 1.27 -6.63 2.15
C LEU A 67 0.17 -5.98 1.32
N TRP A 68 0.18 -6.30 0.02
CA TRP A 68 -0.79 -5.86 -0.96
C TRP A 68 -2.01 -6.79 -0.92
N PRO A 69 -3.25 -6.28 -0.88
CA PRO A 69 -4.45 -7.10 -0.86
C PRO A 69 -4.63 -7.92 -2.15
#